data_AF-A0A392NT19-F1
#
_entry.id   AF-A0A392NT19-F1
#
_cell.length_a   1.000
_cell.length_b   1.000
_cell.length_c   1.000
_cell.angle_alpha   90.00
_cell.angle_beta   90.00
_cell.angle_gamma   90.00
#
_symmetry.space_group_name_H-M   'P 1'
#
loop_
_entity.id
_entity.type
_entity.pdbx_description
1 polymer ?
#
loop_
_entity_poly.entity_id
_entity_poly.type
_entity_poly.pdbx_seq_one_letter_code
_entity_poly.pdbx_strand_id
1 'polypeptide(L)'
;MCCDNRRSLEDENKSEELRSWASFRGQTLGRTVRGMMYYREALKLQAFLDMAEDEDILEGYETVEKGNRALFARLEALADMKYTYVVSCQSFALQKAMNDPRYRDTIELMTRYPSLRVSYVEEKEEIVQGRPPKVYYSKLVKVVNGFEQ
;
A
#
# COMPACT_ATOMS: atom_id res chain seq x y z
N MET A 1 38.70 -16.16 1.52
CA MET A 1 37.67 -15.78 0.54
C MET A 1 36.84 -14.68 1.17
N CYS A 2 37.19 -13.43 0.83
CA CYS A 2 36.55 -12.25 1.39
C CYS A 2 35.21 -12.05 0.65
N CYS A 3 34.13 -11.86 1.40
CA CYS A 3 32.79 -11.71 0.86
C CYS A 3 32.65 -10.40 0.06
N ASP A 4 32.86 -10.46 -1.26
CA ASP A 4 32.58 -9.36 -2.20
C ASP A 4 31.08 -9.06 -2.37
N ASN A 5 30.20 -9.75 -1.65
CA ASN A 5 28.75 -9.58 -1.75
C ASN A 5 28.20 -8.29 -1.11
N ARG A 6 29.05 -7.47 -0.49
CA ARG A 6 28.59 -6.23 0.19
C ARG A 6 28.46 -5.03 -0.76
N ARG A 7 29.14 -5.04 -1.91
CA ARG A 7 29.10 -3.95 -2.90
C ARG A 7 27.91 -4.03 -3.87
N SER A 8 27.23 -5.18 -4.00
CA SER A 8 26.04 -5.28 -4.88
C SER A 8 24.73 -4.85 -4.22
N LEU A 9 24.77 -4.47 -2.93
CA LEU A 9 23.64 -3.94 -2.15
C LEU A 9 23.59 -2.41 -2.11
N GLU A 10 24.50 -1.72 -2.81
CA GLU A 10 24.56 -0.24 -2.85
C GLU A 10 23.43 0.38 -3.70
N ASP A 11 22.62 -0.46 -4.34
CA ASP A 11 21.43 -0.05 -5.08
C ASP A 11 20.25 0.01 -4.09
N GLU A 12 19.91 1.21 -3.60
CA GLU A 12 18.86 1.41 -2.58
C GLU A 12 17.55 0.67 -2.94
N ASN A 13 17.19 0.65 -4.22
CA ASN A 13 16.02 -0.05 -4.73
C ASN A 13 16.07 -1.58 -4.51
N LYS A 14 17.25 -2.20 -4.69
CA LYS A 14 17.42 -3.65 -4.43
C LYS A 14 17.32 -3.97 -2.94
N SER A 15 17.79 -3.07 -2.08
CA SER A 15 17.66 -3.22 -0.63
C SER A 15 16.20 -3.18 -0.19
N GLU A 16 15.41 -2.25 -0.73
CA GLU A 16 13.97 -2.14 -0.47
C GLU A 16 13.19 -3.37 -0.97
N GLU A 17 13.49 -3.84 -2.18
CA GLU A 17 12.89 -5.06 -2.73
C GLU A 17 13.20 -6.29 -1.89
N LEU A 18 14.45 -6.44 -1.41
CA LEU A 18 14.85 -7.53 -0.52
C LEU A 18 14.14 -7.45 0.83
N ARG A 19 14.01 -6.25 1.41
CA ARG A 19 13.25 -6.03 2.65
C ARG A 19 11.78 -6.40 2.46
N SER A 20 11.15 -5.96 1.36
CA SER A 20 9.78 -6.33 0.99
C SER A 20 9.63 -7.85 0.82
N TRP A 21 10.57 -8.49 0.12
CA TRP A 21 10.60 -9.94 -0.09
C TRP A 21 10.66 -10.72 1.23
N ALA A 22 11.49 -10.25 2.17
CA ALA A 22 11.62 -10.83 3.50
C ALA A 22 10.35 -10.61 4.32
N SER A 23 9.79 -9.39 4.31
CA SER A 23 8.54 -9.05 5.00
C SER A 23 7.36 -9.88 4.51
N PHE A 24 7.21 -10.11 3.21
CA PHE A 24 6.14 -10.95 2.67
C PHE A 24 6.22 -12.42 3.10
N ARG A 25 7.37 -12.88 3.60
CA ARG A 25 7.54 -14.24 4.14
C ARG A 25 7.50 -14.27 5.67
N GLY A 26 8.14 -13.31 6.32
CA GLY A 26 8.35 -13.30 7.77
C GLY A 26 7.35 -12.45 8.57
N GLN A 27 6.81 -11.38 7.99
CA GLN A 27 5.98 -10.41 8.71
C GLN A 27 4.48 -10.64 8.46
N THR A 28 3.68 -10.72 9.53
CA THR A 28 2.24 -10.99 9.44
C THR A 28 1.47 -9.90 8.70
N LEU A 29 1.78 -8.62 8.92
CA LEU A 29 1.11 -7.51 8.24
C LEU A 29 1.37 -7.57 6.73
N GLY A 30 2.63 -7.56 6.32
CA GLY A 30 3.02 -7.63 4.90
C GLY A 30 2.44 -8.84 4.17
N ARG A 31 2.52 -10.05 4.74
CA ARG A 31 1.97 -11.25 4.09
C ARG A 31 0.44 -11.19 3.92
N THR A 32 -0.27 -10.67 4.92
CA THR A 32 -1.73 -10.60 4.92
C THR A 32 -2.22 -9.55 3.95
N VAL A 33 -1.64 -8.34 4.00
CA VAL A 33 -1.96 -7.27 3.06
C VAL A 33 -1.72 -7.75 1.63
N ARG A 34 -0.55 -8.33 1.32
CA ARG A 34 -0.27 -8.85 -0.02
C ARG A 34 -1.31 -9.87 -0.49
N GLY A 35 -1.68 -10.82 0.36
CA GLY A 35 -2.70 -11.82 0.04
C GLY A 35 -4.07 -11.20 -0.23
N MET A 36 -4.49 -10.25 0.61
CA MET A 36 -5.75 -9.54 0.43
C MET A 36 -5.75 -8.66 -0.82
N MET A 37 -4.61 -8.11 -1.22
CA MET A 37 -4.51 -7.30 -2.44
C MET A 37 -4.72 -8.11 -3.72
N TYR A 38 -4.58 -9.44 -3.70
CA TYR A 38 -4.94 -10.27 -4.86
C TYR A 38 -6.43 -10.18 -5.23
N TYR A 39 -7.33 -9.85 -4.30
CA TYR A 39 -8.73 -9.60 -4.63
C TYR A 39 -8.90 -8.38 -5.53
N ARG A 40 -8.11 -7.33 -5.31
CA ARG A 40 -8.09 -6.15 -6.17
C ARG A 40 -7.64 -6.50 -7.59
N GLU A 41 -6.53 -7.23 -7.69
CA GLU A 41 -5.98 -7.64 -8.99
C GLU A 41 -6.93 -8.58 -9.74
N ALA A 42 -7.61 -9.48 -9.02
CA ALA A 42 -8.65 -10.33 -9.60
C ALA A 42 -9.83 -9.52 -10.16
N LEU A 43 -10.31 -8.50 -9.42
CA LEU A 43 -11.38 -7.61 -9.90
C LEU A 43 -10.97 -6.83 -11.14
N LYS A 44 -9.71 -6.38 -11.19
CA LYS A 44 -9.16 -5.65 -12.33
C LYS A 44 -9.03 -6.56 -13.57
N LEU A 45 -8.56 -7.79 -13.39
CA LEU A 45 -8.52 -8.80 -14.45
C LEU A 45 -9.93 -9.17 -14.93
N GLN A 46 -10.89 -9.32 -14.02
CA GLN A 46 -12.27 -9.57 -14.39
C GLN A 46 -12.84 -8.41 -15.22
N ALA A 47 -12.64 -7.17 -14.77
CA ALA A 47 -13.06 -5.99 -15.52
C ALA A 47 -12.38 -5.90 -16.90
N PHE A 48 -11.12 -6.35 -17.02
CA PHE A 48 -10.46 -6.46 -18.32
C PHE A 48 -11.19 -7.43 -19.23
N LEU A 49 -11.47 -8.65 -18.77
CA LEU A 49 -12.16 -9.67 -19.57
C LEU A 49 -13.59 -9.25 -19.96
N ASP A 50 -14.25 -8.45 -19.12
CA ASP A 50 -15.59 -7.93 -19.40
C ASP A 50 -15.60 -6.77 -20.43
N MET A 51 -14.46 -6.09 -20.64
CA MET A 51 -14.37 -4.86 -21.44
C MET A 51 -13.42 -4.93 -22.64
N ALA A 52 -12.50 -5.89 -22.65
CA ALA A 52 -11.49 -6.06 -23.69
C ALA A 52 -12.13 -6.52 -24.99
N GLU A 53 -11.61 -6.03 -26.10
CA GLU A 53 -11.95 -6.54 -27.43
C GLU A 53 -11.17 -7.85 -27.69
N ASP A 54 -11.60 -8.66 -28.66
CA ASP A 54 -10.95 -9.94 -28.98
C ASP A 54 -9.45 -9.76 -29.32
N GLU A 55 -9.09 -8.63 -29.92
CA GLU A 55 -7.70 -8.26 -30.24
C GLU A 55 -6.87 -8.02 -28.97
N ASP A 56 -7.41 -7.30 -27.98
CA ASP A 56 -6.76 -7.05 -26.69
C ASP A 56 -6.55 -8.36 -25.91
N ILE A 57 -7.52 -9.28 -25.98
CA ILE A 57 -7.43 -10.59 -25.33
C ILE A 57 -6.30 -11.42 -25.98
N LEU A 58 -6.17 -11.38 -27.30
CA LEU A 58 -5.13 -12.09 -28.04
C LEU A 58 -3.73 -11.51 -27.80
N GLU A 59 -3.61 -10.19 -27.67
CA GLU A 59 -2.36 -9.48 -27.36
C GLU A 59 -1.89 -9.77 -25.92
N GLY A 60 -2.84 -10.05 -25.03
CA GLY A 60 -2.62 -10.47 -23.66
C GLY A 60 -2.53 -9.30 -22.68
N TYR A 61 -3.02 -9.56 -21.46
CA TYR A 61 -3.20 -8.55 -20.41
C TYR A 61 -1.96 -7.70 -20.13
N GLU A 62 -0.77 -8.31 -20.02
CA GLU A 62 0.48 -7.58 -19.70
C GLU A 62 0.93 -6.63 -20.83
N THR A 63 0.61 -6.97 -22.08
CA THR A 63 0.94 -6.14 -23.25
C THR A 63 -0.01 -4.95 -23.31
N VAL A 64 -1.31 -5.20 -23.14
CA VAL A 64 -2.36 -4.17 -23.15
C VAL A 64 -2.23 -3.23 -21.95
N GLU A 65 -1.81 -3.72 -20.77
CA GLU A 65 -1.50 -2.88 -19.60
C GLU A 65 -0.51 -1.75 -19.94
N LYS A 66 0.47 -2.04 -20.79
CA LYS A 66 1.50 -1.07 -21.21
C LYS A 66 1.08 -0.22 -22.41
N GLY A 67 0.25 -0.77 -23.30
CA GLY A 67 -0.16 -0.16 -24.57
C GLY A 67 -1.43 0.72 -24.48
N ASN A 68 -2.44 0.29 -23.73
CA ASN A 68 -3.77 0.91 -23.70
C ASN A 68 -4.06 1.58 -22.35
N ARG A 69 -3.43 2.73 -22.11
CA ARG A 69 -3.57 3.50 -20.86
C ARG A 69 -5.01 3.89 -20.53
N ALA A 70 -5.83 4.16 -21.55
CA ALA A 70 -7.21 4.60 -21.36
C ALA A 70 -8.12 3.48 -20.84
N LEU A 71 -8.02 2.28 -21.44
CA LEU A 71 -8.69 1.09 -20.93
C LEU A 71 -8.23 0.82 -19.49
N PHE A 72 -6.92 0.80 -19.26
CA PHE A 72 -6.38 0.45 -17.96
C PHE A 72 -6.78 1.43 -16.85
N ALA A 73 -6.84 2.73 -17.13
CA ALA A 73 -7.36 3.71 -16.18
C ALA A 73 -8.83 3.45 -15.80
N ARG A 74 -9.66 2.95 -16.75
CA ARG A 74 -11.04 2.54 -16.45
C ARG A 74 -11.08 1.29 -15.59
N LEU A 75 -10.22 0.30 -15.86
CA LEU A 75 -10.12 -0.94 -15.08
C LEU A 75 -9.71 -0.66 -13.63
N GLU A 76 -8.69 0.18 -13.44
CA GLU A 76 -8.24 0.64 -12.12
C GLU A 76 -9.39 1.35 -11.36
N ALA A 77 -10.13 2.23 -12.03
CA ALA A 77 -11.26 2.93 -11.42
C ALA A 77 -12.39 1.97 -10.99
N LEU A 78 -12.66 0.92 -11.77
CA LEU A 78 -13.65 -0.11 -11.41
C LEU A 78 -13.19 -0.94 -10.22
N ALA A 79 -11.93 -1.36 -10.20
CA ALA A 79 -11.35 -2.08 -9.08
C ALA A 79 -11.39 -1.23 -7.80
N ASP A 80 -11.01 0.04 -7.89
CA ASP A 80 -11.01 0.96 -6.74
C ASP A 80 -12.42 1.29 -6.23
N MET A 81 -13.44 1.28 -7.09
CA MET A 81 -14.84 1.43 -6.67
C MET A 81 -15.34 0.22 -5.88
N LYS A 82 -14.85 -0.98 -6.21
CA LYS A 82 -15.33 -2.25 -5.63
C LYS A 82 -14.50 -2.71 -4.46
N TYR A 83 -13.27 -2.23 -4.33
CA TYR A 83 -12.32 -2.76 -3.37
C TYR A 83 -11.53 -1.67 -2.65
N THR A 84 -11.66 -1.68 -1.33
CA THR A 84 -10.80 -0.93 -0.42
C THR A 84 -10.54 -1.81 0.79
N TYR A 85 -9.28 -1.98 1.16
CA TYR A 85 -8.90 -2.78 2.33
C TYR A 85 -8.44 -1.85 3.44
N VAL A 86 -9.15 -1.90 4.58
CA VAL A 86 -8.85 -1.07 5.73
C VAL A 86 -8.23 -1.92 6.83
N VAL A 87 -7.06 -1.50 7.33
CA VAL A 87 -6.39 -2.13 8.46
C VAL A 87 -6.36 -1.17 9.64
N SER A 88 -6.87 -1.61 10.79
CA SER A 88 -6.72 -0.87 12.04
C SER A 88 -5.33 -1.09 12.63
N CYS A 89 -4.53 -0.03 12.76
CA CYS A 89 -3.17 -0.09 13.32
C CYS A 89 -3.00 0.97 14.42
N GLN A 90 -3.30 0.60 15.67
CA GLN A 90 -3.23 1.56 16.78
C GLN A 90 -1.80 2.01 17.11
N SER A 91 -0.79 1.19 16.81
CA SER A 91 0.61 1.59 16.95
C SER A 91 1.07 2.60 15.90
N PHE A 92 0.28 2.85 14.85
CA PHE A 92 0.66 3.73 13.75
C PHE A 92 0.90 5.17 14.21
N ALA A 93 0.02 5.71 15.06
CA ALA A 93 0.16 7.07 15.60
C ALA A 93 1.45 7.22 16.42
N LEU A 94 1.75 6.23 17.27
CA LEU A 94 2.97 6.22 18.09
C LEU A 94 4.23 6.08 17.23
N GLN A 95 4.22 5.15 16.27
CA GLN A 95 5.34 4.95 15.34
C GLN A 95 5.62 6.20 14.52
N LYS A 96 4.57 6.91 14.07
CA LYS A 96 4.67 8.20 13.38
C LYS A 96 5.30 9.26 14.27
N ALA A 97 4.81 9.43 15.49
CA ALA A 97 5.32 10.43 16.44
C ALA A 97 6.79 10.19 16.82
N MET A 98 7.19 8.92 16.90
CA MET A 98 8.57 8.51 17.24
C MET A 98 9.51 8.45 16.04
N ASN A 99 9.04 8.73 14.81
CA ASN A 99 9.79 8.50 13.56
C ASN A 99 10.40 7.07 13.51
N ASP A 100 9.60 6.09 13.93
CA ASP A 100 9.98 4.68 13.95
C ASP A 100 10.14 4.16 12.51
N PRO A 101 11.19 3.38 12.19
CA PRO A 101 11.34 2.77 10.86
C PRO A 101 10.09 2.01 10.37
N ARG A 102 9.33 1.40 11.28
CA ARG A 102 8.09 0.66 10.98
C ARG A 102 6.97 1.56 10.43
N TYR A 103 6.96 2.84 10.79
CA TYR A 103 6.05 3.81 10.16
C TYR A 103 6.37 3.93 8.68
N ARG A 104 7.65 4.08 8.33
CA ARG A 104 8.09 4.18 6.92
C ARG A 104 7.79 2.89 6.15
N ASP A 105 8.03 1.73 6.76
CA ASP A 105 7.69 0.43 6.15
C ASP A 105 6.17 0.34 5.87
N THR A 106 5.33 0.87 6.77
CA THR A 106 3.87 0.91 6.57
C THR A 106 3.48 1.87 5.45
N ILE A 107 4.10 3.05 5.38
CA ILE A 107 3.88 4.02 4.28
C ILE A 107 4.31 3.42 2.93
N GLU A 108 5.44 2.71 2.87
CA GLU A 108 5.91 2.00 1.67
C GLU A 108 4.88 0.92 1.26
N LEU A 109 4.38 0.15 2.22
CA LEU A 109 3.35 -0.87 1.97
C LEU A 109 2.05 -0.25 1.42
N MET A 110 1.62 0.89 1.97
CA MET A 110 0.46 1.65 1.47
C MET A 110 0.71 2.28 0.09
N THR A 111 1.94 2.68 -0.19
CA THR A 111 2.34 3.21 -1.51
C THR A 111 2.29 2.11 -2.57
N ARG A 112 2.76 0.90 -2.23
CA ARG A 112 2.71 -0.27 -3.11
C ARG A 112 1.28 -0.73 -3.40
N TYR A 113 0.36 -0.53 -2.46
CA TYR A 113 -1.02 -0.97 -2.55
C TYR A 113 -2.01 0.19 -2.40
N PRO A 114 -2.38 0.88 -3.50
CA PRO A 114 -3.17 2.10 -3.47
C PRO A 114 -4.58 1.96 -2.87
N SER A 115 -5.15 0.75 -2.80
CA SER A 115 -6.45 0.49 -2.15
C SER A 115 -6.33 0.16 -0.65
N LEU A 116 -5.11 0.09 -0.11
CA LEU A 116 -4.89 -0.07 1.32
C LEU A 116 -5.12 1.26 2.05
N ARG A 117 -5.85 1.18 3.15
CA ARG A 117 -6.03 2.29 4.09
C ARG A 117 -5.64 1.84 5.48
N VAL A 118 -5.11 2.76 6.27
CA VAL A 118 -4.81 2.52 7.68
C VAL A 118 -5.75 3.36 8.52
N SER A 119 -6.42 2.74 9.49
CA SER A 119 -7.18 3.45 10.50
C SER A 119 -6.46 3.41 11.85
N TYR A 120 -6.45 4.53 12.56
CA TYR A 120 -5.85 4.63 13.89
C TYR A 120 -6.53 5.70 14.73
N VAL A 121 -6.33 5.66 16.04
CA VAL A 121 -6.76 6.71 16.96
C VAL A 121 -5.58 7.65 17.21
N GLU A 122 -5.76 8.93 16.92
CA GLU A 122 -4.82 10.00 17.26
C GLU A 122 -5.20 10.62 18.61
N GLU A 123 -4.25 10.68 19.53
CA GLU A 123 -4.38 11.39 20.81
C GLU A 123 -3.76 12.79 20.66
N LYS A 124 -4.52 13.82 21.06
CA LYS A 124 -4.07 15.21 21.12
C LYS A 124 -4.38 15.82 22.47
N GLU A 125 -3.46 16.65 22.96
CA GLU A 125 -3.73 17.50 24.11
C GLU A 125 -4.38 18.80 23.60
N GLU A 126 -5.65 19.00 23.93
CA GLU A 126 -6.38 20.23 23.62
C GLU A 126 -6.92 20.85 24.91
N ILE A 127 -6.91 22.18 25.00
CA ILE A 127 -7.48 22.89 26.14
C ILE A 127 -8.98 23.06 25.89
N VAL A 128 -9.78 22.12 26.39
CA VAL A 128 -11.24 22.21 26.39
C VAL A 128 -11.68 22.68 27.77
N GLN A 129 -12.32 23.86 27.84
CA GLN A 129 -12.86 24.43 29.09
C GLN A 129 -11.83 24.61 30.23
N GLY A 130 -10.59 24.99 29.92
CA GLY A 130 -9.56 25.33 30.92
C GLY A 130 -8.94 24.14 31.65
N ARG A 131 -9.26 22.90 31.25
CA ARG A 131 -8.49 21.70 31.59
C ARG A 131 -7.77 21.21 30.32
N PRO A 132 -6.69 20.41 30.44
CA PRO A 132 -6.08 19.71 29.31
C PRO A 132 -6.62 18.27 29.20
N PRO A 133 -7.90 18.02 28.86
CA PRO A 133 -8.32 16.66 28.58
C PRO A 133 -7.64 16.18 27.29
N LYS A 134 -7.20 14.92 27.32
CA LYS A 134 -6.77 14.21 26.11
C LYS A 134 -7.98 14.03 25.21
N VAL A 135 -7.88 14.51 23.97
CA VAL A 135 -8.90 14.36 22.93
C VAL A 135 -8.46 13.26 21.97
N TYR A 136 -9.40 12.41 21.57
CA TYR A 136 -9.15 11.27 20.68
C TYR A 136 -9.87 11.47 19.35
N TYR A 137 -9.13 11.36 18.25
CA TYR A 137 -9.66 11.45 16.89
C TYR A 137 -9.48 10.12 16.18
N SER A 138 -10.55 9.59 15.56
CA SER A 138 -10.41 8.46 14.63
C SER A 138 -9.95 8.99 13.27
N LYS A 139 -8.83 8.47 12.78
CA LYS A 139 -8.29 8.81 11.46
C LYS A 139 -8.33 7.59 10.55
N LEU A 140 -8.69 7.81 9.30
CA LEU A 140 -8.57 6.85 8.21
C LEU A 140 -7.71 7.51 7.14
N VAL A 141 -6.59 6.89 6.80
CA VAL A 141 -5.59 7.53 5.96
C VAL A 141 -5.21 6.69 4.76
N LYS A 142 -4.83 7.40 3.70
CA LYS A 142 -4.23 6.85 2.48
C LYS A 142 -2.87 7.47 2.26
N VAL A 143 -2.08 6.89 1.34
CA VAL A 143 -0.83 7.51 0.91
C VAL A 143 -1.01 8.06 -0.50
N VAL A 144 -0.63 9.32 -0.69
CA VAL A 144 -0.56 10.01 -1.99
C VAL A 144 0.80 10.66 -2.09
N ASN A 145 1.54 10.40 -3.18
CA ASN A 145 2.90 10.91 -3.40
C ASN A 145 3.87 10.62 -2.23
N GLY A 146 3.72 9.47 -1.56
CA GLY A 146 4.56 9.08 -0.41
C GLY A 146 4.19 9.74 0.91
N PHE A 147 3.15 10.57 0.95
CA PHE A 147 2.66 11.23 2.16
C PHE A 147 1.28 10.73 2.57
N GLU A 148 1.08 10.59 3.88
CA GLU A 148 -0.21 10.30 4.48
C GLU A 148 -1.19 11.47 4.26
N GLN A 149 -2.38 11.16 3.75
CA GLN A 149 -3.48 12.10 3.50
C GLN A 149 -4.78 11.58 4.13
#